data_AF-A0A6N7VKT5-F1
#
_entry.id   AF-A0A6N7VKT5-F1
#
_cell.length_a   1.000
_cell.length_b   1.000
_cell.length_c   1.000
_cell.angle_alpha   90.00
_cell.angle_beta   90.00
_cell.angle_gamma   90.00
#
_symmetry.space_group_name_H-M   'P 1'
#
loop_
_entity.id
_entity.type
_entity.pdbx_description
1 polymer ?
#
loop_
_entity_poly.entity_id
_entity_poly.type
_entity_poly.pdbx_seq_one_letter_code
_entity_poly.pdbx_strand_id
1 'polypeptide(L)' 'MAENRITEYNKESKTVSWFYNDHKDEKRHDVTDNVIDFINRLIIHIPDYHFLIIRCQCF' A
#
# COMPACT_ATOMS: atom_id res chain seq x y z
N MET A 1 6.77 11.30 -8.48
CA MET A 1 5.78 11.24 -7.39
C MET A 1 5.06 9.92 -7.53
N ALA A 2 5.27 8.97 -6.62
CA ALA A 2 4.62 7.67 -6.69
C ALA A 2 3.21 7.81 -6.09
N GLU A 3 2.20 7.71 -6.93
CA GLU A 3 0.79 7.74 -6.51
C GLU A 3 0.24 6.32 -6.57
N ASN A 4 -0.49 5.93 -5.52
CA ASN A 4 -1.23 4.68 -5.45
C ASN A 4 -2.70 4.97 -5.13
N ARG A 5 -3.63 4.37 -5.88
CA ARG A 5 -5.06 4.61 -5.68
C ARG A 5 -5.89 3.37 -5.99
N ILE A 6 -6.90 3.14 -5.16
CA ILE A 6 -7.92 2.12 -5.38
C ILE A 6 -8.85 2.61 -6.49
N THR A 7 -9.07 1.76 -7.50
CA THR A 7 -9.98 2.05 -8.62
C THR A 7 -11.34 1.42 -8.41
N GLU A 8 -11.38 0.19 -7.89
CA GLU A 8 -12.62 -0.55 -7.73
C GLU A 8 -12.57 -1.49 -6.52
N TYR A 9 -13.72 -1.62 -5.86
CA TYR A 9 -13.93 -2.58 -4.78
C TYR A 9 -15.16 -3.43 -5.07
N ASN A 10 -14.97 -4.73 -5.24
CA ASN A 10 -16.07 -5.67 -5.42
C ASN A 10 -16.39 -6.36 -4.09
N LYS A 11 -17.57 -6.04 -3.52
CA LYS A 11 -18.02 -6.57 -2.23
C LYS A 11 -18.41 -8.05 -2.28
N GLU A 12 -18.91 -8.53 -3.42
CA GLU A 12 -19.35 -9.92 -3.59
C GLU A 12 -18.15 -10.86 -3.71
N SER A 13 -17.19 -10.51 -4.55
CA SER A 13 -15.97 -11.29 -4.78
C SER A 13 -14.87 -11.03 -3.75
N LYS A 14 -15.04 -10.01 -2.88
CA LYS A 14 -14.02 -9.54 -1.92
C LYS A 14 -12.67 -9.28 -2.60
N THR A 15 -12.70 -8.60 -3.73
CA THR A 15 -11.50 -8.22 -4.51
C THR A 15 -11.37 -6.71 -4.58
N VAL A 16 -10.13 -6.23 -4.58
CA VAL A 16 -9.76 -4.82 -4.71
C VAL A 16 -8.89 -4.68 -5.95
N SER A 17 -9.29 -3.79 -6.85
CA SER A 17 -8.47 -3.34 -7.96
C SER A 17 -7.84 -2.00 -7.62
N TRP A 18 -6.53 -1.90 -7.79
CA TRP A 18 -5.76 -0.71 -7.47
C TRP A 18 -4.60 -0.57 -8.44
N PHE A 19 -4.10 0.65 -8.61
CA PHE A 19 -2.88 0.87 -9.37
C PHE A 19 -1.82 1.58 -8.53
N TYR A 20 -0.57 1.36 -8.89
CA TYR A 20 0.56 2.14 -8.40
C TYR A 20 1.45 2.56 -9.56
N ASN A 21 2.02 3.75 -9.43
CA ASN A 21 3.04 4.23 -10.36
C ASN A 21 4.42 3.91 -9.80
N ASP A 22 5.21 3.15 -10.56
CA ASP A 22 6.59 2.89 -10.17
C ASP A 22 7.45 4.15 -10.33
N HIS A 23 8.18 4.52 -9.27
CA HIS A 23 8.97 5.76 -9.27
C HIS A 23 10.21 5.68 -10.18
N LYS A 24 10.64 4.48 -10.60
CA LYS A 24 11.82 4.29 -11.44
C LYS A 24 11.46 4.31 -12.92
N ASP A 25 10.33 3.70 -13.28
CA ASP A 25 9.92 3.54 -14.68
C ASP A 25 8.77 4.46 -15.11
N GLU A 26 8.15 5.23 -14.20
CA GLU A 26 6.94 6.05 -14.43
C GLU A 26 5.77 5.27 -15.05
N LYS A 27 5.85 3.94 -15.03
CA LYS A 27 4.82 3.05 -15.55
C LYS A 27 3.77 2.78 -14.50
N ARG A 28 2.52 2.81 -14.96
CA ARG A 28 1.36 2.42 -14.19
C ARG A 28 1.24 0.90 -14.19
N HIS A 29 1.13 0.32 -13.00
CA HIS A 29 0.81 -1.08 -12.80
C HIS A 29 -0.57 -1.21 -12.19
N ASP A 30 -1.49 -1.85 -12.92
CA ASP A 30 -2.83 -2.18 -12.44
C ASP A 30 -2.82 -3.60 -11.86
N VAL A 31 -3.32 -3.74 -10.64
CA VAL A 31 -3.30 -4.97 -9.85
C VAL A 31 -4.69 -5.24 -9.30
N THR A 32 -5.10 -6.52 -9.30
CA THR A 32 -6.32 -6.98 -8.65
C THR A 32 -5.97 -8.08 -7.66
N ASP A 33 -6.17 -7.81 -6.38
CA ASP A 33 -5.90 -8.74 -5.27
C ASP A 33 -7.19 -9.05 -4.49
N ASN A 34 -7.15 -10.10 -3.67
CA ASN A 34 -8.14 -10.28 -2.62
C ASN A 34 -8.00 -9.18 -1.56
N VAL A 35 -9.10 -8.80 -0.92
CA VAL A 35 -9.12 -7.77 0.15
C VAL A 35 -8.16 -8.11 1.29
N ILE A 36 -8.09 -9.38 1.69
CA ILE A 36 -7.24 -9.80 2.81
C ILE A 36 -5.76 -9.64 2.44
N ASP A 37 -5.38 -10.06 1.23
CA ASP A 37 -4.02 -9.92 0.73
C ASP A 37 -3.62 -8.45 0.55
N PHE A 38 -4.54 -7.62 0.06
CA PHE A 38 -4.35 -6.18 -0.05
C PHE A 38 -4.09 -5.53 1.33
N ILE A 39 -4.86 -5.88 2.35
CA ILE A 39 -4.68 -5.38 3.72
C ILE A 39 -3.35 -5.87 4.32
N ASN A 40 -3.01 -7.14 4.11
CA ASN A 40 -1.73 -7.69 4.58
C ASN A 40 -0.55 -6.92 3.99
N ARG A 41 -0.59 -6.58 2.68
CA ARG A 41 0.44 -5.78 2.00
C ARG A 41 0.56 -4.36 2.55
N LEU A 42 -0.55 -3.74 2.96
CA LEU A 42 -0.56 -2.41 3.59
C LEU A 42 0.08 -2.43 4.98
N ILE A 43 -0.13 -3.52 5.73
CA ILE A 43 0.30 -3.66 7.13
C ILE A 43 1.79 -4.01 7.26
N ILE A 44 2.48 -4.45 6.19
CA ILE A 44 3.92 -4.82 6.22
C ILE A 44 4.80 -3.69 6.79
N HIS A 45 4.38 -2.43 6.66
CA HIS A 45 5.13 -1.28 7.15
C HIS A 45 4.80 -0.85 8.58
N ILE A 46 3.94 -1.57 9.31
CA ILE A 46 3.78 -1.32 10.75
C ILE A 46 5.04 -1.84 11.45
N PRO A 47 5.89 -0.96 12.00
CA PRO A 47 7.09 -1.41 12.69
C PRO A 47 6.69 -2.24 13.91
N ASP A 48 7.52 -3.22 14.27
CA ASP A 48 7.32 -4.05 15.45
C ASP A 48 7.01 -3.20 16.69
N TYR A 49 6.20 -3.73 17.61
CA TYR A 49 5.78 -3.01 18.84
C TYR A 49 6.96 -2.44 19.66
N HIS A 50 8.15 -3.01 19.53
CA HIS A 50 9.37 -2.58 20.20
C HIS A 50 10.28 -1.67 19.35
N PHE A 51 9.84 -1.22 18.19
CA PHE A 51 10.61 -0.29 17.38
C PHE A 51 10.63 1.09 18.06
N LEU A 52 11.76 1.39 18.71
CA LEU A 52 12.00 2.69 19.34
C LEU A 52 12.08 3.76 18.24
N ILE A 53 11.00 4.50 18.03
CA ILE A 53 11.00 5.68 17.17
C ILE A 53 11.77 6.79 17.91
N ILE A 54 13.07 6.92 17.67
CA ILE A 54 13.84 8.08 18.12
C ILE A 54 13.41 9.26 17.23
N ARG A 55 12.50 10.09 17.74
CA ARG A 55 12.14 11.35 17.08
C ARG A 55 13.29 12.35 17.28
N CYS A 56 14.25 12.37 16.36
CA CYS A 56 15.23 13.45 16.27
C CYS A 56 14.51 14.73 15.81
N GLN A 57 13.95 15.49 16.75
CA GLN A 57 13.72 16.91 16.53
C GLN A 57 15.09 17.59 16.62
N CYS A 58 15.70 17.90 15.46
CA CYS A 58 16.73 18.92 15.44
C CYS A 58 16.07 20.28 15.69
N PHE A 59 16.56 20.96 16.73
CA PHE A 59 16.31 22.36 17.05
C PHE A 59 17.25 23.26 16.22
#